data_AF-A0A4R5K0M9-F1
#
_entry.id   AF-A0A4R5K0M9-F1
#
_cell.length_a   1.000
_cell.length_b   1.000
_cell.length_c   1.000
_cell.angle_alpha   90.00
_cell.angle_beta   90.00
_cell.angle_gamma   90.00
#
_symmetry.space_group_name_H-M   'P 1'
#
loop_
_entity.id
_entity.type
_entity.pdbx_description
1 polymer ?
#
loop_
_entity_poly.entity_id
_entity_poly.type
_entity_poly.pdbx_seq_one_letter_code
_entity_poly.pdbx_strand_id
1 'polypeptide(L)'
;MKFNTRYVLHTVRTASFNAEAAAELLLEMSKLVPTARLAYRAMNLVELINEDADDLERIANAIGNGELLVVPSSAGYLSTPQ
;
A
#
# COMPACT_ATOMS: atom_id res chain seq x y z
N MET A 1 -0.56 -5.04 -24.30
CA MET A 1 0.50 -5.19 -23.28
C MET A 1 0.22 -6.49 -22.53
N LYS A 2 1.14 -7.48 -22.50
CA LYS A 2 0.90 -8.75 -21.77
C LYS A 2 1.12 -8.52 -20.28
N PHE A 3 0.11 -8.79 -19.46
CA PHE A 3 0.20 -8.73 -18.00
C PHE A 3 1.12 -9.85 -17.49
N ASN A 4 2.24 -9.50 -16.85
CA ASN A 4 3.20 -10.48 -16.33
C ASN A 4 2.90 -10.79 -14.86
N THR A 5 2.01 -11.74 -14.63
CA THR A 5 1.56 -12.13 -13.28
C THR A 5 2.71 -12.46 -12.33
N ARG A 6 3.77 -13.14 -12.79
CA ARG A 6 4.92 -13.47 -11.93
C ARG A 6 5.67 -12.24 -11.46
N TYR A 7 5.85 -11.25 -12.34
CA TYR A 7 6.48 -10.00 -12.00
C TYR A 7 5.65 -9.23 -10.96
N VAL A 8 4.32 -9.14 -11.16
CA VAL A 8 3.43 -8.45 -10.22
C VAL A 8 3.43 -9.10 -8.83
N LEU A 9 3.32 -10.43 -8.76
CA LEU A 9 3.37 -11.16 -7.49
C LEU A 9 4.71 -10.97 -6.75
N HIS A 10 5.82 -10.92 -7.49
CA HIS A 10 7.13 -10.62 -6.92
C HIS A 10 7.19 -9.19 -6.37
N THR A 11 6.73 -8.21 -7.15
CA THR A 11 6.68 -6.80 -6.73
C THR A 11 5.81 -6.60 -5.49
N VAL A 12 4.64 -7.25 -5.41
CA VAL A 12 3.78 -7.17 -4.22
C VAL A 12 4.50 -7.73 -2.98
N ARG A 13 5.13 -8.91 -3.08
CA ARG A 13 5.88 -9.49 -1.95
C ARG A 13 7.01 -8.57 -1.45
N THR A 14 7.74 -7.94 -2.38
CA THR A 14 8.77 -6.96 -2.01
C THR A 14 8.17 -5.73 -1.36
N ALA A 15 7.03 -5.25 -1.83
CA ALA A 15 6.34 -4.10 -1.24
C ALA A 15 5.85 -4.41 0.19
N SER A 16 5.23 -5.56 0.43
CA SER A 16 4.75 -5.97 1.75
C SER A 16 5.90 -6.11 2.77
N PHE A 17 7.02 -6.73 2.38
CA PHE A 17 8.19 -6.85 3.26
C PHE A 17 8.77 -5.47 3.65
N ASN A 18 8.81 -4.54 2.69
CA ASN A 18 9.27 -3.18 2.95
C ASN A 18 8.27 -2.38 3.80
N ALA A 19 6.98 -2.65 3.67
CA ALA A 19 5.93 -2.04 4.49
C ALA A 19 6.09 -2.41 5.97
N GLU A 20 6.32 -3.68 6.28
CA GLU A 20 6.60 -4.17 7.64
C GLU A 20 7.81 -3.47 8.26
N ALA A 21 8.95 -3.45 7.55
CA ALA A 21 10.16 -2.78 8.04
C ALA A 21 9.97 -1.26 8.23
N ALA A 22 9.19 -0.60 7.35
CA ALA A 22 8.87 0.82 7.48
C ALA A 22 7.95 1.10 8.67
N ALA A 23 6.96 0.23 8.90
CA ALA A 23 6.04 0.31 10.03
C ALA A 23 6.79 0.15 11.37
N GLU A 24 7.67 -0.84 11.48
CA GLU A 24 8.51 -1.04 12.66
C GLU A 24 9.40 0.17 12.96
N LEU A 25 10.07 0.71 11.93
CA LEU A 25 10.91 1.89 12.08
C LEU A 25 10.11 3.11 12.56
N LEU A 26 8.93 3.35 11.97
CA LEU A 26 8.06 4.46 12.36
C LEU A 26 7.55 4.31 13.80
N LEU A 27 7.23 3.08 14.22
CA LEU A 27 6.82 2.81 15.60
C LEU A 27 7.96 3.11 16.59
N GLU A 28 9.21 2.71 16.28
CA GLU A 28 10.36 3.06 17.11
C GLU A 28 10.61 4.57 17.12
N MET A 29 10.53 5.24 15.96
CA MET A 29 10.66 6.69 15.87
C MET A 29 9.58 7.42 16.65
N SER A 30 8.34 6.92 16.71
CA SER A 30 7.24 7.54 17.45
C SER A 30 7.53 7.71 18.95
N LYS A 31 8.42 6.88 19.50
CA LYS A 31 8.88 6.94 20.90
C LYS A 31 9.96 8.01 21.13
N LEU A 32 10.62 8.45 20.06
CA LEU A 32 11.79 9.34 20.11
C LEU A 32 11.50 10.77 19.61
N VAL A 33 10.34 11.01 19.01
CA VAL A 33 9.98 12.33 18.48
C VAL A 33 9.70 13.36 19.58
N PRO A 34 10.02 14.65 19.35
CA PRO A 34 9.99 15.68 20.38
C PRO A 34 8.58 16.17 20.75
N THR A 35 7.53 15.73 20.04
CA THR A 35 6.16 16.21 20.28
C THR A 35 5.15 15.09 20.10
N ALA A 36 4.09 15.12 20.92
CA ALA A 36 2.96 14.21 20.79
C ALA A 36 2.33 14.23 19.39
N ARG A 37 2.26 15.40 18.74
CA ARG A 37 1.75 15.52 17.36
C ARG A 37 2.55 14.67 16.37
N LEU A 38 3.87 14.66 16.49
CA LEU A 38 4.73 13.84 15.62
C LEU A 38 4.60 12.36 15.96
N ALA A 39 4.42 12.00 17.23
CA ALA A 39 4.23 10.62 17.66
C ALA A 39 2.93 10.05 17.06
N TYR A 40 1.82 10.77 17.21
CA TYR A 40 0.54 10.40 16.59
C TYR A 40 0.63 10.32 15.07
N ARG A 41 1.35 11.27 14.42
CA ARG A 41 1.52 11.21 12.97
C ARG A 41 2.31 9.96 12.53
N ALA A 42 3.34 9.57 13.27
CA ALA A 42 4.07 8.33 13.00
C ALA A 42 3.18 7.10 13.18
N MET A 43 2.37 7.05 14.24
CA MET A 43 1.41 5.96 14.47
C MET A 43 0.36 5.87 13.35
N ASN A 44 -0.21 6.99 12.91
CA ASN A 44 -1.16 7.01 11.79
C ASN A 44 -0.52 6.52 10.48
N LEU A 45 0.77 6.82 10.25
CA LEU A 45 1.49 6.32 9.08
C LEU A 45 1.71 4.81 9.16
N VAL A 46 1.94 4.26 10.35
CA VAL A 46 2.02 2.80 10.56
C VAL A 46 0.69 2.14 10.17
N GLU A 47 -0.44 2.69 10.62
CA GLU A 47 -1.77 2.18 10.27
C GLU A 47 -1.98 2.18 8.75
N LEU A 48 -1.71 3.30 8.08
CA LEU A 48 -1.85 3.43 6.62
C LEU A 48 -0.96 2.44 5.85
N ILE A 49 0.30 2.27 6.26
CA ILE A 49 1.24 1.35 5.61
C ILE A 49 0.75 -0.11 5.72
N ASN A 50 0.19 -0.48 6.87
CA ASN A 50 -0.35 -1.82 7.07
C ASN A 50 -1.62 -2.04 6.23
N GLU A 51 -2.52 -1.05 6.18
CA GLU A 51 -3.72 -1.11 5.33
C GLU A 51 -3.34 -1.25 3.83
N ASP A 52 -2.38 -0.45 3.35
CA ASP A 52 -1.89 -0.53 1.98
C ASP A 52 -1.24 -1.90 1.68
N ALA A 53 -0.50 -2.46 2.63
CA ALA A 53 0.13 -3.78 2.49
C ALA A 53 -0.91 -4.91 2.41
N ASP A 54 -1.94 -4.88 3.26
CA ASP A 54 -3.06 -5.81 3.24
C ASP A 54 -3.83 -5.75 1.92
N ASP A 55 -4.11 -4.54 1.43
CA ASP A 55 -4.82 -4.35 0.16
C ASP A 55 -3.99 -4.82 -1.04
N LEU A 56 -2.67 -4.59 -1.03
CA LEU A 56 -1.77 -5.14 -2.05
C LEU A 56 -1.76 -6.68 -2.03
N GLU A 57 -1.76 -7.30 -0.85
CA GLU A 57 -1.84 -8.76 -0.72
C GLU A 57 -3.17 -9.30 -1.25
N ARG A 58 -4.29 -8.64 -0.95
CA ARG A 58 -5.61 -9.00 -1.50
C ARG A 58 -5.62 -8.92 -3.02
N ILE A 59 -5.05 -7.86 -3.60
CA ILE A 59 -4.91 -7.72 -5.06
C ILE A 59 -4.04 -8.85 -5.64
N ALA A 60 -2.92 -9.19 -5.01
CA ALA A 60 -2.07 -10.30 -5.45
C ALA A 60 -2.77 -11.64 -5.38
N ASN A 61 -3.52 -11.91 -4.31
CA ASN A 61 -4.31 -13.12 -4.15
C ASN A 61 -5.41 -13.21 -5.21
N ALA A 62 -6.14 -12.13 -5.46
CA ALA A 62 -7.13 -12.05 -6.54
C ALA A 62 -6.50 -12.37 -7.90
N ILE A 63 -5.33 -11.78 -8.22
CA ILE A 63 -4.57 -12.09 -9.43
C ILE A 63 -4.16 -13.56 -9.49
N GLY A 64 -3.62 -14.09 -8.39
CA GLY A 64 -3.14 -15.47 -8.29
C GLY A 64 -4.26 -16.51 -8.47
N ASN A 65 -5.46 -16.19 -7.99
CA ASN A 65 -6.65 -17.01 -8.11
C ASN A 65 -7.36 -16.86 -9.48
N GLY A 66 -6.90 -15.93 -10.33
CA GLY A 66 -7.53 -15.64 -11.62
C GLY A 66 -8.87 -14.88 -11.49
N GLU A 67 -9.07 -14.14 -10.40
CA GLU A 67 -10.24 -13.32 -10.18
C GLU A 67 -10.25 -12.11 -11.13
N LEU A 68 -11.45 -11.65 -11.47
CA LEU A 68 -11.64 -10.56 -12.43
C LEU A 68 -11.36 -9.23 -11.73
N LEU A 69 -10.20 -8.63 -12.01
CA LEU A 69 -9.86 -7.31 -11.48
C LEU A 69 -10.69 -6.23 -12.18
N VAL A 70 -11.41 -5.44 -11.39
CA VAL A 70 -12.06 -4.22 -11.88
C VAL A 70 -10.96 -3.18 -12.12
N VAL A 71 -10.77 -2.80 -13.39
CA VAL A 71 -9.90 -1.67 -13.75
C VAL A 71 -10.78 -0.43 -13.87
N PRO A 72 -10.70 0.53 -12.93
CA PRO A 72 -11.43 1.79 -13.11
C PRO A 72 -10.87 2.49 -14.35
N SER A 73 -11.70 2.67 -15.37
CA SER A 73 -11.32 3.49 -16.52
C SER A 73 -11.17 4.93 -16.06
N SER A 74 -10.02 5.55 -16.28
CA SER A 74 -9.73 6.95 -15.97
C SER A 74 -10.59 7.98 -16.73
N ALA A 75 -11.62 7.55 -17.47
CA ALA A 75 -12.61 8.43 -18.09
C ALA A 75 -13.38 9.31 -17.07
N GLY A 76 -13.33 9.01 -15.77
CA GLY A 76 -13.97 9.81 -14.72
C GLY A 76 -13.13 10.91 -14.06
N TYR A 77 -11.81 10.97 -14.29
CA TYR A 77 -10.95 12.00 -13.67
C TYR A 77 -10.59 13.17 -14.61
N LEU A 78 -11.07 13.16 -15.86
CA LEU A 78 -10.80 14.20 -16.87
C LEU A 78 -12.00 15.13 -17.14
N SER A 79 -13.00 15.20 -16.25
CA SER A 79 -14.14 16.11 -16.42
C SER A 79 -14.41 16.95 -15.17
N THR A 80 -13.47 17.82 -14.82
CA THR A 80 -13.80 19.11 -14.20
C THR A 80 -13.65 20.19 -15.26
N PRO A 81 -14.76 20.72 -15.83
CA PRO A 81 -14.68 21.96 -16.59
C PRO A 81 -14.35 23.10 -15.63
N GLN A 82 -13.31 23.87 -15.96
CA GLN A 82 -13.10 25.21 -15.42
C GLN A 82 -14.18 26.16 -15.93
#